data_AF-S9U4G8-F1
#
_entry.id   AF-S9U4G8-F1
#
_cell.length_a   1.000
_cell.length_b   1.000
_cell.length_c   1.000
_cell.angle_alpha   90.00
_cell.angle_beta   90.00
_cell.angle_gamma   90.00
#
_symmetry.space_group_name_H-M   'P 1'
#
loop_
_entity.id
_entity.type
_entity.pdbx_description
1 polymer ?
#
loop_
_entity_poly.entity_id
_entity_poly.type
_entity_poly.pdbx_seq_one_letter_code
_entity_poly.pdbx_strand_id
1 'polypeptide(L)'
;MDLARARHAKLIATVDTDKVDYRDVELTVEVAFGQDASKKKPVPGAFKKFTETQWNSVKDLVQFYEETMYPIRAMHRVYKSHELTSFHIKDVLKRGLSAFKQDYLDEQKAEQTKVKALMKECDDFIQAAVKDAFTTALCNDLANILRIAGEKNEAAHGMCLKVLEDMNMMRVAYDDVTREILRVAVFNDGPYDNSALLFEVIEAPERGEVSLNQGSLEQISDEALKLISNRHQTPLDDGLLLRSNETHPNLQRSPE
;
A
#
# COMPACT_ATOMS: atom_id res chain seq x y z
N MET A 1 17.37 3.69 -12.39
CA MET A 1 16.25 2.80 -12.81
C MET A 1 16.46 2.06 -14.14
N ASP A 2 17.09 2.64 -15.17
CA ASP A 2 17.26 1.98 -16.50
C ASP A 2 18.06 0.66 -16.49
N LEU A 3 18.95 0.48 -15.51
CA LEU A 3 19.76 -0.74 -15.38
C LEU A 3 18.90 -1.98 -15.08
N ALA A 4 17.76 -1.80 -14.40
CA ALA A 4 16.80 -2.89 -14.13
C ALA A 4 16.02 -3.29 -15.38
N ARG A 5 15.66 -2.31 -16.24
CA ARG A 5 15.03 -2.58 -17.54
C ARG A 5 15.92 -3.43 -18.42
N ALA A 6 17.22 -3.16 -18.45
CA ALA A 6 18.20 -3.98 -19.18
C ALA A 6 18.38 -5.37 -18.54
N ARG A 7 18.49 -5.46 -17.21
CA ARG A 7 18.71 -6.73 -16.49
C ARG A 7 17.53 -7.70 -16.61
N HIS A 8 16.30 -7.20 -16.59
CA HIS A 8 15.08 -8.01 -16.58
C HIS A 8 14.30 -7.96 -17.91
N ALA A 9 14.90 -7.44 -18.98
CA ALA A 9 14.23 -7.22 -20.28
C ALA A 9 13.49 -8.46 -20.80
N LYS A 10 14.12 -9.64 -20.72
CA LYS A 10 13.52 -10.91 -21.19
C LYS A 10 12.28 -11.30 -20.39
N LEU A 11 12.32 -11.10 -19.07
CA LEU A 11 11.21 -11.40 -18.19
C LEU A 11 10.07 -10.41 -18.44
N ILE A 12 10.35 -9.11 -18.46
CA ILE A 12 9.37 -8.05 -18.66
C ILE A 12 8.66 -8.19 -20.02
N ALA A 13 9.38 -8.62 -21.07
CA ALA A 13 8.80 -8.83 -22.40
C ALA A 13 7.68 -9.89 -22.43
N THR A 14 7.62 -10.81 -21.45
CA THR A 14 6.58 -11.85 -21.39
C THR A 14 5.18 -11.31 -21.10
N VAL A 15 5.08 -10.10 -20.54
CA VAL A 15 3.82 -9.49 -20.12
C VAL A 15 2.91 -9.17 -21.31
N ASP A 16 3.50 -8.84 -22.47
CA ASP A 16 2.78 -8.57 -23.71
C ASP A 16 2.20 -9.85 -24.33
N THR A 17 2.88 -10.99 -24.15
CA THR A 17 2.44 -12.30 -24.64
C THR A 17 1.43 -12.97 -23.72
N ASP A 18 1.55 -12.75 -22.42
CA ASP A 18 0.79 -13.48 -21.42
C ASP A 18 -0.67 -13.01 -21.36
N LYS A 19 -0.96 -11.71 -21.59
CA LYS A 19 -2.29 -11.10 -21.39
C LYS A 19 -2.96 -11.55 -20.08
N VAL A 20 -2.15 -11.80 -19.06
CA VAL A 20 -2.59 -12.35 -17.78
C VAL A 20 -3.13 -11.23 -16.91
N ASP A 21 -4.30 -11.47 -16.32
CA ASP A 21 -4.72 -10.72 -15.14
C ASP A 21 -3.99 -11.31 -13.92
N TYR A 22 -3.07 -10.53 -13.35
CA TYR A 22 -2.31 -10.96 -12.19
C TYR A 22 -3.16 -11.01 -10.91
N ARG A 23 -4.36 -10.41 -10.90
CA ARG A 23 -5.35 -10.62 -9.82
C ARG A 23 -5.93 -12.04 -9.84
N ASP A 24 -6.09 -12.64 -11.01
CA ASP A 24 -6.56 -14.03 -11.11
C ASP A 24 -5.55 -15.01 -10.50
N VAL A 25 -4.25 -14.66 -10.53
CA VAL A 25 -3.19 -15.46 -9.91
C VAL A 25 -3.37 -15.48 -8.38
N GLU A 26 -3.63 -14.33 -7.76
CA GLU A 26 -3.93 -14.26 -6.31
C GLU A 26 -5.15 -15.12 -5.96
N LEU A 27 -6.25 -14.95 -6.69
CA LEU A 27 -7.48 -15.72 -6.45
C LEU A 27 -7.24 -17.22 -6.59
N THR A 28 -6.46 -17.63 -7.58
CA THR A 28 -6.11 -19.04 -7.80
C THR A 28 -5.29 -19.59 -6.64
N VAL A 29 -4.31 -18.84 -6.14
CA VAL A 29 -3.52 -19.23 -4.96
C VAL A 29 -4.39 -19.30 -3.72
N GLU A 30 -5.27 -18.32 -3.50
CA GLU A 30 -6.17 -18.29 -2.33
C GLU A 30 -7.13 -19.48 -2.32
N VAL A 31 -7.72 -19.84 -3.48
CA VAL A 31 -8.58 -21.01 -3.60
C VAL A 31 -7.80 -22.31 -3.37
N ALA A 32 -6.62 -22.43 -3.98
CA ALA A 32 -5.79 -23.64 -3.86
C ALA A 32 -5.26 -23.83 -2.43
N PHE A 33 -4.85 -22.76 -1.75
CA PHE A 33 -4.23 -22.83 -0.43
C PHE A 33 -5.26 -22.69 0.71
N GLY A 34 -6.47 -22.20 0.42
CA GLY A 34 -7.57 -22.03 1.38
C GLY A 34 -7.94 -23.30 2.14
N GLN A 35 -7.87 -24.44 1.47
CA GLN A 35 -8.26 -25.74 2.02
C GLN A 35 -7.10 -26.54 2.62
N ASP A 36 -5.85 -26.10 2.42
CA ASP A 36 -4.66 -26.84 2.83
C ASP A 36 -3.96 -26.19 4.03
N ALA A 37 -4.08 -26.82 5.20
CA ALA A 37 -3.44 -26.34 6.43
C ALA A 37 -1.90 -26.30 6.35
N SER A 38 -1.29 -27.10 5.47
CA SER A 38 0.17 -27.09 5.27
C SER A 38 0.66 -25.80 4.62
N LYS A 39 -0.21 -25.14 3.83
CA LYS A 39 0.07 -23.88 3.13
C LYS A 39 -0.05 -22.64 4.01
N LYS A 40 -0.44 -22.81 5.27
CA LYS A 40 -0.43 -21.74 6.29
C LYS A 40 0.94 -21.56 6.95
N LYS A 41 1.95 -22.34 6.56
CA LYS A 41 3.32 -22.22 7.06
C LYS A 41 4.18 -21.39 6.10
N PRO A 42 5.23 -20.70 6.59
CA PRO A 42 6.15 -19.98 5.72
C PRO A 42 6.80 -20.91 4.69
N VAL A 43 7.03 -20.40 3.48
CA VAL A 43 7.64 -21.16 2.38
C VAL A 43 9.16 -21.28 2.64
N PRO A 44 9.70 -22.49 2.90
CA PRO A 44 11.11 -22.64 3.23
C PRO A 44 12.02 -22.27 2.05
N GLY A 45 13.05 -21.47 2.30
CA GLY A 45 14.02 -21.08 1.28
C GLY A 45 13.46 -20.12 0.23
N ALA A 46 12.36 -19.43 0.51
CA ALA A 46 11.72 -18.50 -0.42
C ALA A 46 12.69 -17.43 -0.94
N PHE A 47 13.49 -16.81 -0.05
CA PHE A 47 14.48 -15.81 -0.43
C PHE A 47 15.47 -16.34 -1.48
N LYS A 48 16.02 -17.54 -1.24
CA LYS A 48 16.95 -18.21 -2.17
C LYS A 48 16.28 -18.48 -3.52
N LYS A 49 15.02 -18.93 -3.49
CA LYS A 49 14.27 -19.21 -4.72
C LYS A 49 13.98 -17.93 -5.50
N PHE A 50 13.66 -16.80 -4.85
CA PHE A 50 13.49 -15.53 -5.55
C PHE A 50 14.78 -15.08 -6.25
N THR A 51 15.93 -15.19 -5.57
CA THR A 51 17.19 -14.61 -6.03
C THR A 51 17.95 -15.49 -7.04
N GLU A 52 17.88 -16.81 -6.90
CA GLU A 52 18.66 -17.75 -7.73
C GLU A 52 17.85 -18.33 -8.90
N THR A 53 16.52 -18.26 -8.88
CA THR A 53 15.69 -18.80 -9.96
C THR A 53 15.72 -17.87 -11.17
N GLN A 54 16.04 -18.42 -12.34
CA GLN A 54 15.80 -17.74 -13.61
C GLN A 54 14.34 -17.90 -13.99
N TRP A 55 13.52 -16.90 -13.66
CA TRP A 55 12.10 -16.90 -13.97
C TRP A 55 11.87 -16.82 -15.48
N ASN A 56 10.98 -17.70 -15.98
CA ASN A 56 10.65 -17.77 -17.41
C ASN A 56 9.59 -16.75 -17.81
N SER A 57 8.69 -16.38 -16.89
CA SER A 57 7.60 -15.42 -17.12
C SER A 57 7.33 -14.57 -15.88
N VAL A 58 6.78 -13.37 -16.07
CA VAL A 58 6.31 -12.53 -14.94
C VAL A 58 5.17 -13.24 -14.19
N LYS A 59 4.36 -14.04 -14.89
CA LYS A 59 3.32 -14.87 -14.27
C LYS A 59 3.90 -15.84 -13.24
N ASP A 60 4.94 -16.59 -13.59
CA ASP A 60 5.55 -17.56 -12.67
C ASP A 60 6.16 -16.87 -11.44
N LEU A 61 6.76 -15.69 -11.65
CA LEU A 61 7.30 -14.87 -10.57
C LEU A 61 6.19 -14.40 -9.63
N VAL A 62 5.10 -13.84 -10.18
CA VAL A 62 3.96 -13.36 -9.40
C VAL A 62 3.27 -14.51 -8.69
N GLN A 63 3.12 -15.66 -9.33
CA GLN A 63 2.55 -16.84 -8.70
C GLN A 63 3.37 -17.26 -7.47
N PHE A 64 4.69 -17.35 -7.60
CA PHE A 64 5.53 -17.69 -6.45
C PHE A 64 5.52 -16.62 -5.35
N TYR A 65 5.42 -15.35 -5.74
CA TYR A 65 5.20 -14.24 -4.81
C TYR A 65 3.91 -14.41 -4.00
N GLU A 66 2.79 -14.68 -4.68
CA GLU A 66 1.48 -14.89 -4.06
C GLU A 66 1.48 -16.13 -3.15
N GLU A 67 2.10 -17.24 -3.58
CA GLU A 67 2.27 -18.44 -2.76
C GLU A 67 3.07 -18.17 -1.47
N THR A 68 4.08 -17.30 -1.55
CA THR A 68 4.92 -16.92 -0.40
C THR A 68 4.20 -15.96 0.53
N MET A 69 3.43 -15.02 -0.02
CA MET A 69 2.66 -14.03 0.74
C MET A 69 1.41 -14.61 1.40
N TYR A 70 0.83 -15.67 0.85
CA TYR A 70 -0.38 -16.29 1.36
C TYR A 70 -0.36 -16.58 2.88
N PRO A 71 0.62 -17.32 3.45
CA PRO A 71 0.67 -17.58 4.89
C PRO A 71 0.84 -16.29 5.72
N ILE A 72 1.55 -15.29 5.19
CA ILE A 72 1.76 -14.00 5.85
C ILE A 72 0.43 -13.23 5.92
N ARG A 73 -0.26 -13.08 4.78
CA ARG A 73 -1.56 -12.40 4.71
C ARG A 73 -2.62 -13.12 5.52
N ALA A 74 -2.63 -14.46 5.51
CA ALA A 74 -3.53 -15.26 6.33
C ALA A 74 -3.34 -14.99 7.83
N MET A 75 -2.09 -14.95 8.31
CA MET A 75 -1.80 -14.62 9.71
C MET A 75 -2.11 -13.15 10.03
N HIS A 76 -1.87 -12.23 9.10
CA HIS A 76 -2.22 -10.83 9.28
C HIS A 76 -3.73 -10.60 9.41
N ARG A 77 -4.57 -11.36 8.68
CA ARG A 77 -6.03 -11.35 8.89
C ARG A 77 -6.42 -11.79 10.30
N VAL A 78 -5.74 -12.81 10.85
CA VAL A 78 -5.93 -13.26 12.25
C VAL A 78 -5.51 -12.17 13.24
N TYR A 79 -4.36 -11.54 13.01
CA TYR A 79 -3.90 -10.37 13.79
C TYR A 79 -4.96 -9.26 13.81
N LYS A 80 -5.52 -8.89 12.65
CA LYS A 80 -6.55 -7.85 12.56
C LYS A 80 -7.82 -8.19 13.34
N SER A 81 -8.23 -9.45 13.39
CA SER A 81 -9.35 -9.89 14.24
C SER A 81 -9.06 -9.69 15.73
N HIS A 82 -7.86 -10.05 16.18
CA HIS A 82 -7.43 -9.80 17.56
C HIS A 82 -7.26 -8.31 17.87
N GLU A 83 -6.78 -7.51 16.91
CA GLU A 83 -6.66 -6.06 17.02
C GLU A 83 -8.03 -5.40 17.22
N LEU A 84 -9.04 -5.79 16.44
CA LEU A 84 -10.41 -5.31 16.60
C LEU A 84 -10.98 -5.66 17.99
N THR A 85 -10.73 -6.89 18.45
CA THR A 85 -11.11 -7.32 19.80
C THR A 85 -10.42 -6.46 20.86
N SER A 86 -9.13 -6.19 20.69
CA SER A 86 -8.34 -5.32 21.57
C SER A 86 -8.90 -3.89 21.63
N PHE A 87 -9.32 -3.33 20.49
CA PHE A 87 -9.97 -2.01 20.45
C PHE A 87 -11.30 -1.99 21.19
N HIS A 88 -12.14 -3.01 21.00
CA HIS A 88 -13.39 -3.12 21.72
C HIS A 88 -13.16 -3.17 23.24
N ILE A 89 -12.23 -4.02 23.70
CA ILE A 89 -11.87 -4.12 25.12
C ILE A 89 -11.34 -2.78 25.65
N LYS A 90 -10.48 -2.07 24.89
CA LYS A 90 -9.97 -0.74 25.28
C LYS A 90 -11.10 0.27 25.46
N ASP A 91 -12.11 0.28 24.58
CA ASP A 91 -13.25 1.18 24.71
C ASP A 91 -14.09 0.85 25.96
N VAL A 92 -14.36 -0.43 26.20
CA VAL A 92 -15.06 -0.88 27.42
C VAL A 92 -14.31 -0.43 28.69
N LEU A 93 -12.99 -0.63 28.73
CA LEU A 93 -12.15 -0.21 29.87
C LEU A 93 -12.10 1.32 30.03
N LYS A 94 -12.15 2.08 28.93
CA LYS A 94 -12.18 3.55 28.95
C LYS A 94 -13.49 4.09 29.55
N ARG A 95 -14.62 3.44 29.26
CA ARG A 95 -15.92 3.79 29.86
C ARG A 95 -15.96 3.48 31.36
N GLY A 96 -15.28 2.41 31.78
CA GLY A 96 -15.01 2.11 33.19
C GLY A 96 -16.28 1.95 34.04
N LEU A 97 -16.18 2.31 35.32
CA LEU A 97 -17.25 2.13 36.31
C LEU A 97 -18.51 2.97 36.04
N SER A 98 -18.44 3.93 35.11
CA SER A 98 -19.60 4.71 34.70
C SER A 98 -20.63 3.88 33.92
N ALA A 99 -20.20 2.78 33.29
CA ALA A 99 -21.03 1.94 32.45
C ALA A 99 -21.06 0.46 32.88
N PHE A 100 -20.06 -0.02 33.64
CA PHE A 100 -19.90 -1.44 33.96
C PHE A 100 -19.51 -1.70 35.41
N LYS A 101 -19.77 -2.94 35.88
CA LYS A 101 -19.37 -3.40 37.22
C LYS A 101 -17.87 -3.74 37.25
N GLN A 102 -17.26 -3.65 38.45
CA GLN A 102 -15.84 -3.91 38.67
C GLN A 102 -15.42 -5.31 38.20
N ASP A 103 -16.19 -6.35 38.54
CA ASP A 103 -15.88 -7.74 38.16
C ASP A 103 -15.75 -7.91 36.64
N TYR A 104 -16.67 -7.30 35.88
CA TYR A 104 -16.62 -7.32 34.42
C TYR A 104 -15.41 -6.55 33.87
N LEU A 105 -15.06 -5.39 34.45
CA LEU A 105 -13.87 -4.65 34.04
C LEU A 105 -12.58 -5.44 34.29
N ASP A 106 -12.53 -6.22 35.36
CA ASP A 106 -11.38 -7.07 35.67
C ASP A 106 -11.29 -8.28 34.73
N GLU A 107 -12.42 -8.88 34.35
CA GLU A 107 -12.49 -9.87 33.26
C GLU A 107 -11.96 -9.29 31.94
N GLN A 108 -12.37 -8.07 31.58
CA GLN A 108 -11.93 -7.40 30.35
C GLN A 108 -10.42 -7.08 30.36
N LYS A 109 -9.84 -6.71 31.51
CA LYS A 109 -8.37 -6.55 31.63
C LYS A 109 -7.62 -7.86 31.44
N ALA A 110 -8.13 -8.95 32.04
CA ALA A 110 -7.55 -10.27 31.86
C ALA A 110 -7.61 -10.71 30.40
N GLU A 111 -8.75 -10.49 29.74
CA GLU A 111 -8.93 -10.79 28.32
C GLU A 111 -8.03 -9.93 27.43
N GLN A 112 -7.87 -8.63 27.74
CA GLN A 112 -6.94 -7.75 27.03
C GLN A 112 -5.51 -8.32 27.04
N THR A 113 -5.08 -8.90 28.16
CA THR A 113 -3.74 -9.48 28.29
C THR A 113 -3.58 -10.70 27.39
N LYS A 114 -4.59 -11.57 27.33
CA LYS A 114 -4.59 -12.73 26.42
C LYS A 114 -4.58 -12.30 24.95
N VAL A 115 -5.45 -11.35 24.57
CA VAL A 115 -5.53 -10.84 23.20
C VAL A 115 -4.21 -10.21 22.77
N LYS A 116 -3.54 -9.45 23.65
CA LYS A 116 -2.20 -8.92 23.37
C LYS A 116 -1.16 -10.01 23.15
N ALA A 117 -1.22 -11.11 23.90
CA ALA A 117 -0.33 -12.25 23.69
C ALA A 117 -0.57 -12.91 22.32
N LEU A 118 -1.83 -13.12 21.94
CA LEU A 118 -2.20 -13.66 20.62
C LEU A 118 -1.77 -12.75 19.46
N MET A 119 -1.94 -11.43 19.61
CA MET A 119 -1.42 -10.46 18.63
C MET A 119 0.10 -10.56 18.49
N LYS A 120 0.81 -10.72 19.60
CA LYS A 120 2.27 -10.89 19.59
C LYS A 120 2.69 -12.17 18.89
N GLU A 121 2.01 -13.29 19.15
CA GLU A 121 2.27 -14.57 18.46
C GLU A 121 2.11 -14.43 16.93
N CYS A 122 1.07 -13.72 16.49
CA CYS A 122 0.85 -13.42 15.07
C CYS A 122 1.97 -12.55 14.48
N ASP A 123 2.35 -11.48 15.20
CA ASP A 123 3.45 -10.59 14.80
C ASP A 123 4.78 -11.36 14.72
N ASP A 124 5.10 -12.17 15.72
CA ASP A 124 6.34 -12.98 15.78
C ASP A 124 6.38 -13.98 14.61
N PHE A 125 5.24 -14.61 14.27
CA PHE A 125 5.12 -15.46 13.09
C PHE A 125 5.39 -14.70 11.79
N ILE A 126 4.75 -13.53 11.60
CA ILE A 126 4.91 -12.71 10.40
C ILE A 126 6.37 -12.28 10.25
N GLN A 127 6.98 -11.79 11.33
CA GLN A 127 8.37 -11.32 11.29
C GLN A 127 9.36 -12.45 10.99
N ALA A 128 9.15 -13.66 11.54
CA ALA A 128 9.95 -14.82 11.20
C ALA A 128 9.82 -15.19 9.72
N ALA A 129 8.58 -15.26 9.21
CA ALA A 129 8.31 -15.57 7.80
C ALA A 129 8.93 -14.55 6.83
N VAL A 130 8.81 -13.26 7.15
CA VAL A 130 9.35 -12.16 6.36
C VAL A 130 10.87 -12.20 6.34
N LYS A 131 11.52 -12.39 7.49
CA LYS A 131 12.98 -12.42 7.60
C LYS A 131 13.62 -13.50 6.71
N ASP A 132 12.94 -14.63 6.53
CA ASP A 132 13.42 -15.76 5.73
C ASP A 132 13.07 -15.65 4.23
N ALA A 133 12.22 -14.69 3.85
CA ALA A 133 11.67 -14.59 2.50
C ALA A 133 11.97 -13.25 1.80
N PHE A 134 11.96 -12.13 2.52
CA PHE A 134 11.92 -10.79 1.95
C PHE A 134 12.97 -9.85 2.55
N THR A 135 13.54 -9.04 1.67
CA THR A 135 14.40 -7.89 2.02
C THR A 135 13.91 -6.67 1.25
N THR A 136 14.29 -5.47 1.68
CA THR A 136 13.98 -4.23 0.95
C THR A 136 14.46 -4.30 -0.50
N ALA A 137 15.68 -4.78 -0.74
CA ALA A 137 16.24 -4.95 -2.08
C ALA A 137 15.39 -5.89 -2.96
N LEU A 138 14.96 -7.04 -2.41
CA LEU A 138 14.13 -7.98 -3.15
C LEU A 138 12.74 -7.38 -3.48
N CYS A 139 12.12 -6.69 -2.52
CA CYS A 139 10.83 -6.04 -2.74
C CYS A 139 10.94 -4.93 -3.80
N ASN A 140 12.02 -4.15 -3.77
CA ASN A 140 12.32 -3.12 -4.77
C ASN A 140 12.51 -3.74 -6.16
N ASP A 141 13.24 -4.86 -6.28
CA ASP A 141 13.43 -5.56 -7.55
C ASP A 141 12.08 -6.06 -8.11
N LEU A 142 11.27 -6.72 -7.29
CA LEU A 142 9.93 -7.20 -7.67
C LEU A 142 9.03 -6.03 -8.11
N ALA A 143 8.92 -4.99 -7.29
CA ALA A 143 8.11 -3.82 -7.56
C ALA A 143 8.56 -3.12 -8.84
N ASN A 144 9.86 -2.98 -9.08
CA ASN A 144 10.37 -2.31 -10.28
C ASN A 144 10.18 -3.15 -11.56
N ILE A 145 10.32 -4.49 -11.49
CA ILE A 145 9.97 -5.39 -12.62
C ILE A 145 8.50 -5.19 -13.00
N LEU A 146 7.61 -5.21 -12.01
CA LEU A 146 6.17 -5.06 -12.19
C LEU A 146 5.77 -3.65 -12.63
N ARG A 147 6.48 -2.62 -12.16
CA ARG A 147 6.30 -1.24 -12.60
C ARG A 147 6.59 -1.10 -14.10
N ILE A 148 7.73 -1.62 -14.56
CA ILE A 148 8.11 -1.54 -15.98
C ILE A 148 7.14 -2.37 -16.84
N ALA A 149 6.77 -3.57 -16.38
CA ALA A 149 5.71 -4.36 -17.00
C ALA A 149 4.37 -3.60 -17.06
N GLY A 150 4.09 -2.82 -16.01
CA GLY A 150 2.93 -1.98 -15.84
C GLY A 150 2.74 -0.91 -16.92
N GLU A 151 3.82 -0.47 -17.58
CA GLU A 151 3.76 0.49 -18.68
C GLU A 151 2.97 -0.04 -19.89
N LYS A 152 2.82 -1.37 -20.00
CA LYS A 152 2.09 -2.05 -21.08
C LYS A 152 0.90 -2.89 -20.61
N ASN A 153 0.82 -3.21 -19.31
CA ASN A 153 -0.23 -4.03 -18.74
C ASN A 153 -0.66 -3.49 -17.37
N GLU A 154 -1.89 -2.98 -17.28
CA GLU A 154 -2.44 -2.40 -16.05
C GLU A 154 -2.48 -3.37 -14.86
N ALA A 155 -2.69 -4.67 -15.09
CA ALA A 155 -2.69 -5.65 -14.01
C ALA A 155 -1.29 -5.81 -13.38
N ALA A 156 -0.22 -5.69 -14.18
CA ALA A 156 1.15 -5.68 -13.66
C ALA A 156 1.42 -4.41 -12.83
N HIS A 157 0.86 -3.28 -13.25
CA HIS A 157 0.92 -2.04 -12.50
C HIS A 157 0.22 -2.16 -11.13
N GLY A 158 -1.00 -2.70 -11.10
CA GLY A 158 -1.71 -2.96 -9.84
C GLY A 158 -0.93 -3.89 -8.91
N MET A 159 -0.24 -4.89 -9.47
CA MET A 159 0.62 -5.79 -8.71
C MET A 159 1.86 -5.08 -8.14
N CYS A 160 2.44 -4.10 -8.85
CA CYS A 160 3.52 -3.25 -8.33
C CYS A 160 3.09 -2.51 -7.06
N LEU A 161 1.94 -1.83 -7.11
CA LEU A 161 1.40 -1.10 -5.96
C LEU A 161 1.11 -2.04 -4.79
N LYS A 162 0.61 -3.24 -5.07
CA LYS A 162 0.37 -4.27 -4.06
C LYS A 162 1.65 -4.72 -3.37
N VAL A 163 2.73 -4.98 -4.12
CA VAL A 163 4.03 -5.34 -3.52
C VAL A 163 4.52 -4.24 -2.57
N LEU A 164 4.38 -2.98 -2.97
CA LEU A 164 4.74 -1.83 -2.13
C LEU A 164 3.84 -1.75 -0.89
N GLU A 165 2.53 -1.94 -1.03
CA GLU A 165 1.60 -1.97 0.12
C GLU A 165 1.92 -3.11 1.09
N ASP A 166 2.21 -4.30 0.57
CA ASP A 166 2.58 -5.48 1.37
C ASP A 166 3.83 -5.24 2.22
N MET A 167 4.78 -4.39 1.77
CA MET A 167 5.95 -4.03 2.59
C MET A 167 5.57 -3.39 3.93
N ASN A 168 4.45 -2.65 4.01
CA ASN A 168 3.95 -2.09 5.27
C ASN A 168 3.52 -3.20 6.24
N MET A 169 2.73 -4.16 5.75
CA MET A 169 2.29 -5.31 6.56
C MET A 169 3.48 -6.16 6.99
N MET A 170 4.45 -6.36 6.11
CA MET A 170 5.67 -7.12 6.41
C MET A 170 6.64 -6.38 7.34
N ARG A 171 6.44 -5.06 7.55
CA ARG A 171 7.38 -4.16 8.22
C ARG A 171 8.77 -4.16 7.59
N VAL A 172 8.84 -4.33 6.27
CA VAL A 172 10.08 -4.16 5.50
C VAL A 172 10.33 -2.66 5.34
N ALA A 173 11.50 -2.19 5.80
CA ALA A 173 11.83 -0.78 5.78
C ALA A 173 11.91 -0.22 4.35
N TYR A 174 11.46 1.02 4.18
CA TYR A 174 11.54 1.73 2.91
C TYR A 174 12.88 2.47 2.85
N ASP A 175 13.61 2.26 1.77
CA ASP A 175 14.80 3.04 1.44
C ASP A 175 14.47 4.10 0.37
N ASP A 176 15.49 4.87 -0.03
CA ASP A 176 15.31 5.91 -1.05
C ASP A 176 14.87 5.33 -2.39
N VAL A 177 15.29 4.09 -2.70
CA VAL A 177 14.88 3.39 -3.92
C VAL A 177 13.41 3.00 -3.86
N THR A 178 12.92 2.50 -2.72
CA THR A 178 11.49 2.20 -2.52
C THR A 178 10.64 3.45 -2.73
N ARG A 179 11.08 4.60 -2.20
CA ARG A 179 10.38 5.89 -2.36
C ARG A 179 10.36 6.35 -3.81
N GLU A 180 11.47 6.18 -4.54
CA GLU A 180 11.54 6.50 -5.96
C GLU A 180 10.60 5.62 -6.80
N ILE A 181 10.60 4.30 -6.55
CA ILE A 181 9.69 3.36 -7.22
C ILE A 181 8.24 3.73 -6.92
N LEU A 182 7.89 3.98 -5.65
CA LEU A 182 6.54 4.36 -5.24
C LEU A 182 6.09 5.65 -5.92
N ARG A 183 6.97 6.66 -5.95
CA ARG A 183 6.72 7.93 -6.65
C ARG A 183 6.39 7.68 -8.12
N VAL A 184 7.26 6.96 -8.83
CA VAL A 184 7.09 6.72 -10.27
C VAL A 184 5.86 5.85 -10.54
N ALA A 185 5.59 4.85 -9.71
CA ALA A 185 4.41 4.01 -9.84
C ALA A 185 3.12 4.82 -9.63
N VAL A 186 2.99 5.58 -8.55
CA VAL A 186 1.73 6.28 -8.23
C VAL A 186 1.47 7.45 -9.18
N PHE A 187 2.49 8.23 -9.51
CA PHE A 187 2.30 9.49 -10.23
C PHE A 187 2.49 9.37 -11.74
N ASN A 188 3.04 8.24 -12.21
CA ASN A 188 3.35 8.00 -13.62
C ASN A 188 4.14 9.16 -14.26
N ASP A 189 4.99 9.81 -13.45
CA ASP A 189 5.93 10.80 -13.95
C ASP A 189 6.94 10.04 -14.81
N GLY A 190 6.89 10.28 -16.12
CA GLY A 190 7.90 9.79 -17.06
C GLY A 190 9.31 10.26 -16.66
N PRO A 191 10.35 9.90 -17.43
CA PRO A 191 11.77 10.13 -17.10
C PRO A 191 12.20 11.61 -17.01
N TYR A 192 11.26 12.55 -16.98
CA TYR A 192 11.50 13.94 -16.65
C TYR A 192 11.49 14.11 -15.14
N ASP A 193 12.66 13.89 -14.55
CA ASP A 193 13.01 14.40 -13.24
C ASP A 193 12.57 15.87 -13.07
N ASN A 194 12.21 16.21 -11.83
CA ASN A 194 11.86 17.56 -11.35
C ASN A 194 10.44 18.06 -11.67
N SER A 195 9.44 17.25 -11.36
CA SER A 195 8.16 17.85 -10.96
C SER A 195 8.35 18.51 -9.59
N ALA A 196 8.42 19.85 -9.58
CA ALA A 196 8.35 20.68 -8.38
C ALA A 196 7.02 20.52 -7.60
N LEU A 197 6.10 19.66 -8.06
CA LEU A 197 4.80 19.37 -7.44
C LEU A 197 4.91 18.40 -6.24
N LEU A 198 6.10 17.96 -5.84
CA LEU A 198 6.26 16.97 -4.76
C LEU A 198 6.38 17.53 -3.33
N PHE A 199 5.99 18.79 -3.12
CA PHE A 199 5.77 19.34 -1.78
C PHE A 199 4.36 19.89 -1.54
N GLU A 200 3.40 19.60 -2.42
CA GLU A 200 1.98 19.99 -2.24
C GLU A 200 1.10 18.86 -1.68
N VAL A 201 1.66 17.98 -0.85
CA VAL A 201 0.84 17.13 0.04
C VAL A 201 0.93 17.70 1.44
N ILE A 202 0.00 18.61 1.72
CA ILE A 202 -0.29 19.12 3.06
C ILE A 202 -1.09 18.04 3.79
N GLU A 203 -0.41 17.22 4.59
CA GLU A 203 -1.06 16.72 5.82
C GLU A 203 -1.04 17.86 6.82
N ALA A 204 -2.22 18.30 7.28
CA ALA A 204 -2.36 19.25 8.37
C ALA A 204 -1.88 18.61 9.67
N PRO A 205 -0.72 19.00 10.22
CA PRO A 205 -0.22 18.47 11.48
C PRO A 205 -0.76 19.38 12.58
N GLU A 206 -1.15 18.85 13.74
CA GLU A 206 -1.43 19.71 14.90
C GLU A 206 -0.20 20.53 15.39
N ARG A 207 0.93 20.55 14.66
CA ARG A 207 2.11 21.43 14.80
C ARG A 207 2.97 21.61 13.51
N GLY A 208 2.47 21.41 12.31
CA GLY A 208 1.84 22.53 11.62
C GLY A 208 2.65 23.11 10.45
N GLU A 209 3.98 23.16 10.52
CA GLU A 209 4.74 24.07 9.63
C GLU A 209 5.61 23.35 8.60
N VAL A 210 5.19 23.46 7.34
CA VAL A 210 6.06 23.35 6.16
C VAL A 210 5.66 24.48 5.20
N SER A 211 6.54 25.46 5.04
CA SER A 211 6.41 26.55 4.06
C SER A 211 7.20 26.20 2.80
N LEU A 212 6.70 26.55 1.61
CA LEU A 212 7.48 27.03 0.45
C LEU A 212 6.57 27.45 -0.74
N ASN A 213 5.81 28.51 -0.53
CA ASN A 213 5.48 29.50 -1.57
C ASN A 213 5.34 30.85 -0.83
N GLN A 214 5.93 31.95 -1.33
CA GLN A 214 5.83 33.27 -0.68
C GLN A 214 4.54 34.02 -1.07
N GLY A 215 3.72 33.43 -1.94
CA GLY A 215 2.42 33.96 -2.33
C GLY A 215 1.36 33.80 -1.24
N SER A 216 0.26 34.55 -1.36
CA SER A 216 -0.88 34.42 -0.46
C SER A 216 -1.60 33.08 -0.67
N LEU A 217 -2.39 32.64 0.32
CA LEU A 217 -3.12 31.37 0.28
C LEU A 217 -4.06 31.29 -0.95
N GLU A 218 -4.59 32.43 -1.36
CA GLU A 218 -5.44 32.59 -2.54
C GLU A 218 -4.67 32.29 -3.83
N GLN A 219 -3.42 32.75 -3.93
CA GLN A 219 -2.59 32.52 -5.11
C GLN A 219 -2.24 31.04 -5.29
N ILE A 220 -1.90 30.37 -4.19
CA ILE A 220 -1.62 28.92 -4.18
C ILE A 220 -2.87 28.14 -4.62
N SER A 221 -4.02 28.51 -4.07
CA SER A 221 -5.32 27.94 -4.43
C SER A 221 -5.66 28.10 -5.91
N ASP A 222 -5.46 29.29 -6.47
CA ASP A 222 -5.80 29.59 -7.86
C ASP A 222 -4.89 28.86 -8.85
N GLU A 223 -3.60 28.68 -8.50
CA GLU A 223 -2.66 27.87 -9.27
C GLU A 223 -3.06 26.39 -9.28
N ALA A 224 -3.41 25.82 -8.12
CA ALA A 224 -3.88 24.44 -8.02
C ALA A 224 -5.16 24.21 -8.85
N LEU A 225 -6.11 25.15 -8.79
CA LEU A 225 -7.34 25.09 -9.59
C LEU A 225 -7.04 25.13 -11.10
N LYS A 226 -6.17 26.06 -11.55
CA LYS A 226 -5.66 26.15 -12.95
C LYS A 226 -5.07 24.86 -13.46
N LEU A 227 -4.31 24.18 -12.62
CA LEU A 227 -3.66 22.94 -12.97
C LEU A 227 -4.64 21.78 -13.11
N ILE A 228 -5.59 21.67 -12.18
CA ILE A 228 -6.67 20.66 -12.20
C ILE A 228 -7.56 20.83 -13.44
N SER A 229 -7.97 22.05 -13.74
CA SER A 229 -8.84 22.35 -14.87
C SER A 229 -8.19 22.07 -16.23
N ASN A 230 -6.93 22.48 -16.42
CA ASN A 230 -6.21 22.17 -17.65
C ASN A 230 -6.06 20.66 -17.87
N ARG A 231 -5.86 19.90 -16.79
CA ARG A 231 -5.69 18.44 -16.85
C ARG A 231 -6.98 17.69 -17.17
N HIS A 232 -8.09 18.16 -16.62
CA HIS A 232 -9.40 17.51 -16.75
C HIS A 232 -10.32 18.14 -17.79
N GLN A 233 -9.81 19.15 -18.53
CA GLN A 233 -10.61 20.01 -19.44
C GLN A 233 -11.84 20.61 -18.75
N THR A 234 -11.80 20.74 -17.43
CA THR A 234 -12.88 21.35 -16.66
C THR A 234 -12.80 22.85 -16.90
N PRO A 235 -13.88 23.53 -17.31
CA PRO A 235 -13.84 24.98 -17.47
C PRO A 235 -13.47 25.63 -16.14
N LEU A 236 -12.38 26.40 -16.12
CA LEU A 236 -12.16 27.36 -15.07
C LEU A 236 -12.87 28.63 -15.43
N ASP A 237 -13.65 29.09 -14.49
CA ASP A 237 -14.18 30.43 -14.50
C ASP A 237 -13.05 31.38 -14.06
N ASP A 238 -12.82 32.46 -14.82
CA ASP A 238 -11.76 33.47 -14.60
C ASP A 238 -12.05 34.36 -13.37
N GLY A 239 -12.60 33.76 -12.30
CA GLY A 239 -12.99 34.42 -11.07
C GLY A 239 -14.25 35.27 -11.18
N LEU A 240 -15.11 35.06 -12.19
CA LEU A 240 -16.22 35.99 -12.44
C LEU A 240 -17.63 35.47 -12.20
N LEU A 241 -18.01 34.19 -12.33
CA LEU A 241 -19.35 33.68 -11.98
C LEU A 241 -19.51 32.13 -12.05
N LEU A 242 -19.23 31.43 -10.95
CA LEU A 242 -19.86 30.14 -10.61
C LEU A 242 -20.81 30.32 -9.44
N ARG A 243 -21.78 31.23 -9.61
CA ARG A 243 -23.05 31.19 -8.87
C ARG A 243 -24.01 30.28 -9.62
N SER A 244 -23.70 28.99 -9.68
CA SER A 244 -24.68 28.00 -10.14
C SER A 244 -25.46 27.48 -8.94
N ASN A 245 -26.78 27.56 -9.01
CA ASN A 245 -27.68 26.97 -8.01
C ASN A 245 -27.74 25.44 -8.13
N GLU A 246 -26.96 24.84 -9.05
CA GLU A 246 -27.00 23.42 -9.39
C GLU A 246 -25.76 22.63 -8.90
N THR A 247 -24.79 23.30 -8.25
CA THR A 247 -23.59 22.63 -7.69
C THR A 247 -23.79 22.24 -6.22
N HIS A 248 -23.27 21.08 -5.84
CA HIS A 248 -23.32 20.53 -4.48
C HIS A 248 -22.70 21.53 -3.46
N PRO A 249 -23.33 21.78 -2.29
CA PRO A 249 -22.94 22.85 -1.36
C PRO A 249 -21.50 22.81 -0.87
N ASN A 250 -20.84 21.66 -0.93
CA ASN A 250 -19.49 21.46 -0.40
C ASN A 250 -18.37 21.94 -1.34
N LEU A 251 -18.70 22.44 -2.54
CA LEU A 251 -17.75 23.07 -3.47
C LEU A 251 -17.83 24.60 -3.46
N GLN A 252 -18.76 25.17 -2.68
CA GLN A 252 -18.82 26.61 -2.48
C GLN A 252 -17.91 26.98 -1.33
N ARG A 253 -16.87 27.79 -1.61
CA ARG A 253 -16.15 28.49 -0.55
C ARG A 253 -17.13 29.42 0.14
N SER A 254 -17.25 29.25 1.46
CA SER A 254 -18.00 30.17 2.31
C SER A 254 -17.49 31.59 2.09
N PRO A 255 -18.36 32.62 2.10
CA PRO A 255 -17.97 34.03 2.03
C PRO A 255 -17.47 34.57 3.38
N GLU A 256 -16.71 33.77 4.13
CA GLU A 256 -15.99 34.22 5.33
C GLU A 256 -14.52 34.50 4.98
#